data_AF-A0A2V5ZBD5-F1
#
_entry.id   AF-A0A2V5ZBD5-F1
#
_cell.length_a   1.000
_cell.length_b   1.000
_cell.length_c   1.000
_cell.angle_alpha   90.00
_cell.angle_beta   90.00
_cell.angle_gamma   90.00
#
_symmetry.space_group_name_H-M   'P 1'
#
loop_
_entity.id
_entity.type
_entity.pdbx_description
1 polymer ?
#
loop_
_entity_poly.entity_id
_entity_poly.type
_entity_poly.pdbx_seq_one_letter_code
_entity_poly.pdbx_strand_id
1 'polypeptide(L)' 'MVSHISIGRFVIGLVALVVFVYEGIRQMYRAKHVDRLEREGKIPSDMAARIRKKPMRLIGWSMIIFGIILYLKETFVPF' A
#
# COMPACT_ATOMS: atom_id res chain seq x y z
N MET A 1 -6.23 -6.70 32.81
CA MET A 1 -6.97 -6.93 31.56
C MET A 1 -6.01 -7.49 30.53
N VAL A 2 -5.90 -8.81 30.44
CA VAL A 2 -5.19 -9.47 29.34
C VAL A 2 -6.18 -9.50 28.19
N SER A 3 -6.06 -8.53 27.28
CA SER A 3 -6.88 -8.49 26.08
C SER A 3 -6.64 -9.77 25.30
N HIS A 4 -7.62 -10.67 25.28
CA HIS A 4 -7.64 -11.79 24.35
C HIS A 4 -7.78 -11.21 22.95
N ILE A 5 -6.66 -10.77 22.36
CA ILE A 5 -6.59 -10.48 20.94
C ILE A 5 -6.96 -11.78 20.24
N SER A 6 -8.16 -11.83 19.68
CA SER A 6 -8.58 -12.96 18.87
C SER A 6 -7.55 -13.15 17.77
N ILE A 7 -6.87 -14.30 17.76
CA ILE A 7 -5.83 -14.65 16.78
C ILE A 7 -6.33 -14.38 15.35
N GLY A 8 -7.63 -14.59 15.10
CA GLY A 8 -8.27 -14.27 13.82
C GLY A 8 -8.20 -12.78 13.46
N ARG A 9 -8.49 -11.87 14.39
CA ARG A 9 -8.38 -10.41 14.15
C ARG A 9 -6.93 -9.98 13.90
N PHE A 10 -5.99 -10.54 14.65
CA PHE A 10 -4.56 -10.29 14.45
C PHE A 10 -4.10 -10.71 13.05
N VAL A 11 -4.48 -11.91 12.60
CA VAL A 11 -4.14 -12.42 11.27
C VAL A 11 -4.77 -11.56 10.18
N ILE A 12 -6.03 -11.15 10.32
CA ILE A 12 -6.70 -10.26 9.35
C ILE A 12 -5.98 -8.91 9.24
N GLY A 13 -5.62 -8.30 10.37
CA GLY A 13 -4.87 -7.05 10.39
C GLY A 13 -3.48 -7.18 9.74
N LEU A 14 -2.79 -8.29 10.00
CA LEU A 14 -1.48 -8.58 9.41
C LEU A 14 -1.56 -8.76 7.89
N VAL A 15 -2.54 -9.53 7.41
CA VAL A 15 -2.78 -9.73 5.97
C VAL A 15 -3.12 -8.40 5.29
N ALA A 16 -4.01 -7.61 5.88
CA ALA A 16 -4.35 -6.29 5.38
C ALA A 16 -3.11 -5.40 5.27
N LEU A 17 -2.28 -5.34 6.32
CA LEU A 17 -1.04 -4.58 6.33
C LEU A 17 -0.10 -5.01 5.19
N VAL A 18 0.12 -6.31 5.00
CA VAL A 18 0.97 -6.83 3.92
C VAL A 18 0.45 -6.43 2.54
N VAL A 19 -0.87 -6.53 2.30
CA VAL A 19 -1.49 -6.12 1.04
C VAL A 19 -1.32 -4.63 0.78
N PHE A 20 -1.59 -3.77 1.77
CA PHE A 20 -1.42 -2.32 1.66
C PHE A 20 0.04 -1.92 1.41
N VAL A 21 0.98 -2.56 2.10
CA VAL A 21 2.42 -2.33 1.93
C VAL A 21 2.88 -2.76 0.53
N TYR A 22 2.46 -3.95 0.09
CA TYR A 22 2.80 -4.47 -1.24
C TYR A 22 2.28 -3.57 -2.35
N GLU A 23 0.99 -3.18 -2.32
CA GLU A 23 0.41 -2.28 -3.31
C GLU A 23 1.04 -0.88 -3.27
N GLY A 24 1.34 -0.35 -2.07
CA GLY A 24 2.04 0.93 -1.91
C GLY A 24 3.44 0.93 -2.54
N ILE A 25 4.23 -0.11 -2.28
CA ILE A 25 5.57 -0.28 -2.88
C ILE A 25 5.45 -0.51 -4.39
N ARG A 26 4.49 -1.31 -4.85
CA ARG A 26 4.26 -1.60 -6.27
C ARG A 26 3.92 -0.32 -7.05
N GLN A 27 3.08 0.55 -6.50
CA GLN A 27 2.77 1.85 -7.10
C GLN A 27 4.02 2.75 -7.18
N MET A 28 4.81 2.82 -6.11
CA MET A 28 6.08 3.56 -6.12
C MET A 28 7.07 3.02 -7.17
N TYR A 29 7.18 1.70 -7.28
CA TYR A 29 8.09 1.06 -8.24
C TYR A 29 7.67 1.35 -9.68
N ARG A 30 6.38 1.25 -10.00
CA ARG A 30 5.83 1.60 -11.32
C ARG A 30 6.06 3.08 -11.65
N ALA A 31 5.89 3.97 -10.68
CA ALA A 31 6.15 5.39 -10.86
C ALA A 31 7.64 5.67 -11.15
N LYS A 32 8.54 5.01 -10.40
CA LYS A 32 9.99 5.20 -10.53
C LYS A 32 10.55 4.63 -11.84
N HIS A 33 9.94 3.57 -12.37
CA HIS A 33 10.37 2.92 -13.61
C HIS A 33 9.44 3.22 -14.79
N VAL A 34 8.57 4.24 -14.69
CA VAL A 34 7.56 4.53 -15.72
C VAL A 34 8.22 4.81 -17.07
N ASP A 35 9.32 5.55 -17.10
CA ASP A 35 10.11 5.84 -18.30
C ASP A 35 10.63 4.56 -18.97
N ARG A 36 11.11 3.61 -18.16
CA ARG A 36 11.61 2.32 -18.66
C ARG A 36 10.46 1.45 -19.18
N LEU A 37 9.35 1.41 -18.46
CA LEU A 37 8.17 0.62 -18.83
C LEU A 37 7.45 1.18 -20.08
N GLU A 38 7.51 2.49 -20.28
CA GLU A 38 7.06 3.16 -21.50
C GLU A 38 7.97 2.84 -22.69
N ARG A 39 9.30 2.90 -22.51
CA ARG A 39 10.28 2.52 -23.55
C ARG A 39 10.22 1.04 -23.93
N GLU A 40 9.90 0.16 -22.97
CA GLU A 40 9.69 -1.27 -23.21
C GLU A 40 8.30 -1.59 -23.82
N GLY A 41 7.45 -0.58 -24.07
CA GLY A 41 6.11 -0.76 -24.65
C GLY A 41 5.11 -1.46 -23.72
N LYS A 42 5.43 -1.62 -22.43
CA LYS A 42 4.59 -2.34 -21.45
C LYS A 42 3.45 -1.49 -20.91
N ILE A 43 3.53 -0.16 -21.06
CA ILE A 43 2.52 0.80 -20.58
C ILE A 43 2.28 1.83 -21.67
N PRO A 44 1.01 2.16 -22.01
CA PRO A 44 0.70 3.22 -22.97
C PRO A 44 1.17 4.59 -22.46
N SER A 45 1.64 5.43 -23.38
CA SER A 45 2.18 6.78 -23.09
C SER A 45 1.21 7.68 -22.32
N ASP A 46 -0.09 7.55 -22.58
CA ASP A 46 -1.13 8.31 -21.86
C ASP A 46 -1.28 7.85 -20.39
N MET A 47 -1.09 6.56 -20.09
CA MET A 47 -0.99 6.10 -18.69
C MET A 47 0.32 6.56 -18.06
N ALA A 48 1.44 6.52 -18.78
CA ALA A 48 2.73 6.96 -18.26
C ALA A 48 2.72 8.45 -17.88
N ALA A 49 2.11 9.32 -18.71
CA ALA A 49 1.94 10.75 -18.41
C ALA A 49 1.09 10.99 -17.15
N ARG A 50 0.02 10.21 -16.96
CA ARG A 50 -0.82 10.26 -15.74
C ARG A 50 -0.07 9.81 -14.49
N ILE A 51 0.79 8.79 -14.62
CA ILE A 51 1.63 8.27 -13.53
C ILE A 51 2.67 9.31 -13.10
N ARG A 52 3.30 10.03 -14.06
CA ARG A 52 4.28 11.10 -13.78
C ARG A 52 3.67 12.31 -13.05
N LYS A 53 2.44 12.70 -13.39
CA LYS A 53 1.76 13.84 -12.77
C LYS A 53 1.26 13.57 -11.35
N LYS A 54 1.02 12.31 -10.99
CA LYS A 54 0.56 11.96 -9.64
C LYS A 54 1.75 11.86 -8.68
N PRO A 55 1.66 12.41 -7.45
CA PRO A 55 2.67 12.20 -6.42
C PRO A 55 2.52 10.77 -5.86
N MET A 56 2.82 9.76 -6.67
CA MET A 56 2.65 8.34 -6.35
C MET A 56 3.50 7.89 -5.16
N ARG A 57 4.60 8.59 -4.90
CA ARG A 57 5.38 8.41 -3.68
C ARG A 57 4.54 8.77 -2.45
N LEU A 58 3.79 9.86 -2.50
CA LEU A 58 2.93 10.31 -1.40
C LEU A 58 1.73 9.36 -1.22
N ILE A 59 1.15 8.87 -2.31
CA ILE A 59 0.04 7.90 -2.30
C ILE A 59 0.51 6.56 -1.69
N GLY A 60 1.67 6.05 -2.10
CA GLY A 60 2.23 4.81 -1.55
C GLY A 60 2.52 4.93 -0.05
N TRP A 61 3.10 6.05 0.40
CA TRP A 61 3.30 6.32 1.82
C TRP A 61 1.97 6.40 2.59
N SER A 62 0.95 7.06 2.03
CA SER A 62 -0.37 7.14 2.67
C SER A 62 -1.04 5.78 2.82
N MET A 63 -0.91 4.87 1.84
CA MET A 63 -1.45 3.51 1.92
C MET A 63 -0.75 2.69 3.01
N ILE A 64 0.58 2.81 3.12
CA ILE A 64 1.36 2.14 4.17
C ILE A 64 0.94 2.65 5.55
N ILE A 65 0.87 3.97 5.74
CA ILE A 65 0.47 4.59 7.01
C ILE A 65 -0.96 4.17 7.37
N PHE A 66 -1.88 4.16 6.40
CA PHE A 66 -3.26 3.74 6.63
C PHE A 66 -3.35 2.26 7.06
N GLY A 67 -2.60 1.37 6.42
CA GLY A 67 -2.52 -0.04 6.81
C GLY A 67 -1.98 -0.23 8.24
N ILE A 68 -0.97 0.56 8.63
CA ILE A 68 -0.43 0.55 10.00
C ILE A 68 -1.48 1.03 11.01
N ILE A 69 -2.21 2.12 10.70
CA ILE A 69 -3.26 2.65 11.57
C ILE A 69 -4.39 1.62 11.75
N LEU A 70 -4.82 0.97 10.68
CA LEU A 70 -5.82 -0.10 10.73
C LEU A 70 -5.33 -1.25 11.63
N TYR A 71 -4.11 -1.73 11.41
CA TYR A 71 -3.52 -2.79 12.22
C TYR A 71 -3.44 -2.42 13.71
N LEU A 72 -3.00 -1.20 14.03
CA LEU A 72 -2.94 -0.71 15.41
C LEU A 72 -4.35 -0.60 16.02
N LYS A 73 -5.34 -0.11 15.26
CA LYS A 73 -6.72 -0.04 15.72
C LYS A 73 -7.28 -1.44 16.03
N GLU A 74 -7.09 -2.40 15.13
CA GLU A 74 -7.53 -3.79 15.30
C GLU A 74 -6.88 -4.46 16.53
N THR A 75 -5.61 -4.12 16.81
CA THR A 75 -4.80 -4.75 17.86
C THR A 75 -5.04 -4.14 19.24
N PHE A 76 -5.14 -2.81 19.33
CA PHE A 76 -5.19 -2.08 20.60
C PHE A 76 -6.58 -1.64 21.03
N VAL A 77 -7.56 -1.62 20.13
CA VAL A 77 -8.96 -1.29 20.46
C VAL A 77 -9.84 -2.51 20.22
N PRO A 78 -9.84 -3.50 21.15
CA PRO A 78 -10.89 -4.48 21.20
C PRO A 78 -12.16 -3.75 21.69
N PHE A 79 -13.14 -3.59 20.80
CA PHE A 79 -14.50 -3.17 21.18
C PHE A 79 -15.02 -3.98 22.36
#